data_AF-A0AAE9MZK4-F1
#
_entry.id   AF-A0AAE9MZK4-F1
#
_cell.length_a   1.000
_cell.length_b   1.000
_cell.length_c   1.000
_cell.angle_alpha   90.00
_cell.angle_beta   90.00
_cell.angle_gamma   90.00
#
_symmetry.space_group_name_H-M   'P 1'
#
loop_
_entity.id
_entity.type
_entity.pdbx_description
1 polymer ?
#
loop_
_entity_poly.entity_id
_entity_poly.type
_entity_poly.pdbx_seq_one_letter_code
_entity_poly.pdbx_strand_id
1 'polypeptide(L)'
;MIEKITIRGEELINVPAEKSTLLELGLQEAEADAALRDYRTKKELDKIREVRAPLLIEADHLVNLALDKDLDIVPFRQYRQALRDITEQYQELSDVVWPVKPAI
;
A
#
# COMPACT_ATOMS: atom_id res chain seq x y z
N MET A 1 12.50 8.92 -3.91
CA MET A 1 12.09 10.14 -4.63
C MET A 1 10.65 10.46 -4.26
N ILE A 2 10.42 11.66 -3.75
CA ILE A 2 9.10 12.28 -3.61
C ILE A 2 8.65 12.66 -5.02
N GLU A 3 7.52 12.11 -5.47
CA GLU A 3 7.04 12.30 -6.84
C GLU A 3 6.72 13.76 -7.14
N LYS A 4 6.11 14.46 -6.19
CA LYS A 4 5.68 15.86 -6.34
C LYS A 4 5.64 16.56 -4.98
N ILE A 5 6.12 17.79 -4.92
CA ILE A 5 6.03 18.66 -3.74
C ILE A 5 5.97 20.14 -4.16
N THR A 6 5.22 20.96 -3.43
CA THR A 6 5.13 22.40 -3.69
C THR A 6 5.97 23.16 -2.67
N ILE A 7 6.86 24.02 -3.13
CA ILE A 7 7.78 24.80 -2.31
C ILE A 7 7.72 26.25 -2.80
N ARG A 8 7.35 27.18 -1.91
CA ARG A 8 7.28 28.63 -2.22
C ARG A 8 6.42 28.98 -3.45
N GLY A 9 5.42 28.15 -3.76
CA GLY A 9 4.53 28.33 -4.92
C GLY A 9 5.02 27.67 -6.21
N GLU A 10 6.19 27.03 -6.20
CA GLU A 10 6.70 26.22 -7.31
C GLU A 10 6.46 24.74 -7.06
N GLU A 11 6.00 24.01 -8.07
CA GLU A 11 5.86 22.55 -8.00
C GLU A 11 7.13 21.87 -8.49
N LEU A 12 7.78 21.11 -7.62
CA LEU A 12 8.92 20.28 -7.95
C LEU A 12 8.50 18.82 -8.12
N ILE A 13 9.11 18.15 -9.09
CA ILE A 13 8.84 16.76 -9.44
C ILE A 13 10.12 15.95 -9.20
N ASN A 14 9.97 14.71 -8.72
CA ASN A 14 11.08 13.78 -8.47
C ASN A 14 12.16 14.38 -7.55
N VAL A 15 11.75 14.83 -6.37
CA VAL A 15 12.67 15.40 -5.36
C VAL A 15 13.27 14.27 -4.52
N PRO A 16 14.59 14.29 -4.21
CA PRO A 16 15.18 13.35 -3.25
C PRO A 16 14.48 13.36 -1.90
N ALA A 17 14.24 12.19 -1.32
CA ALA A 17 13.59 12.05 -0.02
C ALA A 17 14.59 12.21 1.14
N GLU A 18 15.35 13.30 1.11
CA GLU A 18 16.42 13.61 2.06
C GLU A 18 16.13 14.94 2.74
N LYS A 19 16.23 14.98 4.07
CA LYS A 19 15.91 16.18 4.86
C LYS A 19 16.79 17.37 4.48
N SER A 20 18.09 17.16 4.31
CA SER A 20 19.05 18.20 3.89
C SER A 20 18.61 18.86 2.59
N THR A 21 18.30 18.06 1.58
CA THR A 21 17.84 18.54 0.26
C THR A 21 16.56 19.35 0.36
N LEU A 22 15.58 18.92 1.17
CA LEU A 22 14.33 19.65 1.37
C LEU A 22 14.56 21.01 2.05
N LEU A 23 15.46 21.06 3.05
CA LEU A 23 15.82 22.30 3.72
C LEU A 23 16.56 23.26 2.77
N GLU A 24 17.47 22.75 1.94
CA GLU A 24 18.19 23.53 0.92
C GLU A 24 17.24 24.12 -0.13
N LEU A 25 16.22 23.36 -0.53
CA LEU A 25 15.15 23.83 -1.43
C LEU A 25 14.25 24.88 -0.77
N GLY A 26 14.38 25.07 0.54
CA GLY A 26 13.76 26.17 1.28
C GLY A 26 12.48 25.83 2.02
N LEU A 27 12.21 24.54 2.29
CA LEU A 27 11.20 24.13 3.25
C LEU A 27 11.64 24.47 4.67
N GLN A 28 10.65 24.70 5.54
CA GLN A 28 10.89 24.68 6.97
C GLN A 28 11.11 23.26 7.48
N GLU A 29 11.77 23.13 8.62
CA GLU A 29 12.07 21.82 9.21
C GLU A 29 10.81 20.97 9.46
N ALA A 30 9.75 21.58 9.99
CA ALA A 30 8.48 20.90 10.23
C ALA A 30 7.83 20.39 8.93
N GLU A 31 7.91 21.18 7.85
CA GLU A 31 7.36 20.83 6.54
C GLU A 31 8.16 19.70 5.88
N ALA A 32 9.49 19.76 5.98
CA ALA A 32 10.38 18.72 5.49
C ALA A 32 10.12 17.39 6.22
N ASP A 33 9.96 17.43 7.55
CA ASP A 33 9.67 16.23 8.34
C ASP A 33 8.28 15.66 8.04
N ALA A 34 7.29 16.50 7.77
CA ALA A 34 5.96 16.07 7.32
C ALA A 34 6.04 15.39 5.94
N ALA A 35 6.70 16.02 4.96
CA ALA A 35 6.86 15.46 3.63
C ALA A 35 7.58 14.10 3.63
N LEU A 36 8.60 13.94 4.49
CA LEU A 36 9.30 12.67 4.66
C LEU A 36 8.43 11.60 5.30
N ARG A 37 7.58 11.97 6.27
CA ARG A 37 6.60 11.04 6.87
C ARG A 37 5.60 10.57 5.82
N ASP A 38 5.00 11.48 5.09
CA ASP A 38 4.04 11.15 4.02
C ASP A 38 4.66 10.26 2.95
N TYR A 39 5.90 10.57 2.55
CA TYR A 39 6.67 9.74 1.64
C TYR A 39 6.87 8.30 2.16
N ARG A 40 7.23 8.15 3.44
CA ARG A 40 7.41 6.84 4.07
C ARG A 40 6.10 6.06 4.13
N THR A 41 5.02 6.68 4.59
CA THR A 41 3.70 6.06 4.65
C THR A 41 3.23 5.60 3.26
N LYS A 42 3.41 6.44 2.23
CA LYS A 42 3.10 6.04 0.86
C LYS A 42 3.94 4.85 0.40
N LYS A 43 5.24 4.85 0.70
CA LYS A 43 6.13 3.74 0.37
C LYS A 43 5.75 2.43 1.06
N GLU A 44 5.36 2.48 2.33
CA GLU A 44 4.88 1.30 3.03
C GLU A 44 3.57 0.78 2.44
N LEU A 45 2.61 1.66 2.14
CA LEU A 45 1.37 1.28 1.44
C LEU A 45 1.63 0.65 0.08
N ASP A 46 2.61 1.14 -0.68
CA ASP A 46 2.98 0.55 -1.96
C ASP A 46 3.56 -0.86 -1.79
N LYS A 47 4.40 -1.11 -0.78
CA LYS A 47 4.88 -2.46 -0.47
C LYS A 47 3.72 -3.41 -0.10
N ILE A 48 2.75 -2.94 0.68
CA ILE A 48 1.54 -3.71 1.00
C ILE A 48 0.79 -4.07 -0.29
N ARG A 49 0.64 -3.12 -1.22
CA ARG A 49 -0.02 -3.35 -2.51
C ARG A 49 0.73 -4.37 -3.36
N GLU A 50 2.06 -4.31 -3.39
CA GLU A 50 2.92 -5.27 -4.11
C GLU A 50 2.73 -6.70 -3.61
N VAL A 51 2.74 -6.92 -2.29
CA VAL A 51 2.52 -8.26 -1.70
C VAL A 51 1.08 -8.72 -1.89
N ARG A 52 0.10 -7.80 -1.77
CA ARG A 52 -1.32 -8.11 -1.91
C ARG A 52 -1.71 -8.50 -3.34
N ALA A 53 -1.08 -7.90 -4.36
CA ALA A 53 -1.44 -8.11 -5.76
C ALA A 53 -1.47 -9.61 -6.18
N PRO A 54 -0.42 -10.42 -5.97
CA PRO A 54 -0.48 -11.85 -6.30
C PRO A 54 -1.51 -12.62 -5.47
N LEU A 55 -1.72 -12.26 -4.19
CA LEU A 55 -2.71 -12.91 -3.33
C LEU A 55 -4.15 -12.66 -3.82
N LEU A 56 -4.44 -11.48 -4.36
CA LEU A 56 -5.75 -11.18 -4.95
C LEU A 56 -6.01 -11.99 -6.23
N ILE A 57 -4.98 -12.18 -7.05
CA ILE A 57 -5.07 -13.02 -8.26
C ILE A 57 -5.33 -14.47 -7.85
N GLU A 58 -4.57 -14.98 -6.88
CA GLU A 58 -4.78 -16.32 -6.34
C GLU A 58 -6.18 -16.49 -5.74
N ALA A 59 -6.64 -15.53 -4.94
CA ALA A 59 -7.97 -15.54 -4.35
C ALA A 59 -9.07 -15.59 -5.43
N ASP A 60 -8.88 -14.89 -6.56
CA ASP A 60 -9.80 -14.94 -7.69
C ASP A 60 -9.85 -16.34 -8.33
N HIS A 61 -8.68 -16.96 -8.53
CA HIS A 61 -8.60 -18.34 -9.00
C HIS A 61 -9.28 -19.34 -8.05
N LEU A 62 -9.14 -19.16 -6.73
CA LEU A 62 -9.81 -20.03 -5.75
C LEU A 62 -11.33 -19.92 -5.82
N VAL A 63 -11.88 -18.72 -6.05
CA VAL A 63 -13.33 -18.53 -6.22
C VAL A 63 -13.81 -19.31 -7.45
N ASN A 64 -13.10 -19.22 -8.57
CA ASN A 64 -13.45 -19.96 -9.79
C ASN A 64 -13.30 -21.47 -9.59
N LEU A 65 -12.24 -21.93 -8.93
CA LEU A 65 -12.02 -23.34 -8.65
C LEU A 65 -13.07 -23.93 -7.71
N ALA A 66 -13.56 -23.16 -6.73
CA ALA A 66 -14.64 -23.59 -5.85
C ALA A 66 -15.98 -23.69 -6.60
N LEU A 67 -16.24 -22.77 -7.54
CA LEU A 67 -17.39 -22.85 -8.45
C LEU A 67 -17.34 -24.12 -9.31
N ASP A 68 -16.20 -24.41 -9.94
CA ASP A 68 -16.03 -25.57 -10.81
C ASP A 68 -16.21 -26.91 -10.06
N LYS A 69 -16.01 -26.91 -8.74
CA LYS A 69 -16.16 -28.08 -7.86
C LYS A 69 -17.49 -28.14 -7.13
N ASP A 70 -18.44 -27.24 -7.43
CA ASP A 70 -19.71 -27.10 -6.70
C ASP A 70 -19.52 -26.94 -5.17
N LEU A 71 -18.42 -26.29 -4.75
CA LEU A 71 -18.13 -25.98 -3.35
C LEU A 71 -18.75 -24.63 -2.94
N ASP A 72 -18.84 -24.40 -1.62
CA ASP A 72 -19.25 -23.08 -1.12
C ASP A 72 -18.18 -22.02 -1.43
N ILE A 73 -18.58 -21.01 -2.20
CA ILE A 73 -17.72 -19.91 -2.65
C ILE A 73 -17.60 -18.77 -1.63
N VAL A 74 -18.44 -18.75 -0.59
CA VAL A 74 -18.51 -17.67 0.39
C VAL A 74 -17.17 -17.45 1.11
N PRO A 75 -16.48 -18.50 1.62
CA PRO A 75 -15.19 -18.31 2.30
C PRO A 75 -14.11 -17.71 1.39
N PHE A 76 -14.11 -18.07 0.11
CA PHE A 76 -13.15 -17.55 -0.89
C PHE A 76 -13.40 -16.08 -1.21
N ARG A 77 -14.67 -15.68 -1.31
CA ARG A 77 -15.04 -14.27 -1.49
C ARG A 77 -14.69 -13.43 -0.26
N GLN A 78 -14.91 -13.95 0.94
CA GLN A 78 -14.54 -13.30 2.19
C GLN A 78 -13.02 -13.13 2.29
N TYR A 79 -12.24 -14.16 1.94
CA TYR A 79 -10.78 -14.08 1.86
C TYR A 79 -10.31 -12.98 0.90
N ARG A 80 -10.88 -12.94 -0.31
CA ARG A 80 -10.56 -11.89 -1.31
C ARG A 80 -10.91 -10.49 -0.81
N GLN A 81 -12.03 -10.33 -0.11
CA GLN A 81 -12.42 -9.04 0.46
C GLN A 81 -11.46 -8.63 1.59
N ALA A 82 -11.14 -9.54 2.51
CA ALA A 82 -10.20 -9.28 3.59
C ALA A 82 -8.84 -8.82 3.06
N LEU A 83 -8.35 -9.41 1.96
CA LEU A 83 -7.13 -8.94 1.29
C LEU A 83 -7.25 -7.48 0.81
N ARG A 84 -8.39 -7.08 0.23
CA ARG A 84 -8.61 -5.69 -0.23
C ARG A 84 -8.59 -4.71 0.93
N ASP A 85 -9.20 -5.09 2.04
CA ASP A 85 -9.37 -4.23 3.22
C ASP A 85 -8.02 -3.94 3.93
N ILE A 86 -6.97 -4.73 3.68
CA ILE A 86 -5.64 -4.54 4.30
C ILE A 86 -5.10 -3.11 4.13
N THR A 87 -5.26 -2.49 2.95
CA THR A 87 -4.72 -1.14 2.72
C THR A 87 -5.51 -0.03 3.41
N GLU A 88 -6.69 -0.35 3.95
CA GLU A 88 -7.49 0.57 4.77
C GLU A 88 -7.17 0.40 6.26
N GLN A 89 -6.75 -0.80 6.66
CA GLN A 89 -6.49 -1.17 8.06
C GLN A 89 -5.05 -0.93 8.50
N TYR A 90 -4.09 -1.06 7.58
CA TYR A 90 -2.66 -1.02 7.89
C TYR A 90 -1.95 0.06 7.07
N GLN A 91 -0.99 0.73 7.69
CA GLN A 91 -0.12 1.71 7.04
C GLN A 91 1.33 1.23 6.89
N GLU A 92 1.73 0.20 7.63
CA GLU A 92 3.08 -0.38 7.62
C GLU A 92 3.03 -1.86 7.28
N LEU A 93 3.94 -2.32 6.42
CA LEU A 93 3.92 -3.72 5.96
C LEU A 93 4.20 -4.71 7.09
N SER A 94 5.07 -4.36 8.04
CA SER A 94 5.46 -5.22 9.17
C SER A 94 4.29 -5.58 10.09
N ASP A 95 3.28 -4.71 10.14
CA ASP A 95 2.14 -4.86 11.04
C ASP A 95 0.99 -5.64 10.39
N VAL A 96 1.06 -5.88 9.07
CA VAL A 96 -0.01 -6.55 8.32
C VAL A 96 -0.17 -7.98 8.80
N VAL A 97 -1.37 -8.27 9.32
CA VAL A 97 -1.83 -9.64 9.53
C VAL A 97 -2.61 -10.09 8.29
N TRP A 98 -1.98 -10.95 7.50
CA TRP A 98 -2.60 -11.49 6.27
C TRP A 98 -3.70 -12.49 6.61
N PRO A 99 -4.87 -12.42 5.93
CA PRO A 99 -5.96 -13.36 6.16
C PRO A 99 -5.53 -14.79 5.82
N VAL A 100 -6.09 -15.76 6.53
CA VAL A 100 -5.80 -17.18 6.30
C VAL A 100 -6.54 -17.64 5.05
N LYS A 101 -5.80 -18.28 4.14
CA LYS A 101 -6.35 -18.85 2.91
C LYS A 101 -7.32 -20.01 3.25
N PRO A 102 -8.54 -20.02 2.71
CA PRO A 102 -9.46 -21.15 2.88
C PRO A 102 -8.97 -22.41 2.16
N ALA A 103 -9.27 -23.57 2.74
CA ALA A 103 -8.97 -24.88 2.14
C ALA A 103 -9.97 -25.23 1.03
N ILE A 104 -9.51 -25.99 0.04
CA ILE A 104 -10.29 -26.58 -1.05
C ILE A 104 -10.34 -28.09 -0.87
#